data_AF-A0A2P8FX09-F1
#
_entry.id   AF-A0A2P8FX09-F1
#
_cell.length_a   1.000
_cell.length_b   1.000
_cell.length_c   1.000
_cell.angle_alpha   90.00
_cell.angle_beta   90.00
_cell.angle_gamma   90.00
#
_symmetry.space_group_name_H-M   'P 1'
#
loop_
_entity.id
_entity.type
_entity.pdbx_description
1 polymer ?
#
loop_
_entity_poly.entity_id
_entity_poly.type
_entity_poly.pdbx_seq_one_letter_code
_entity_poly.pdbx_strand_id
1 'polypeptide(L)' 'MTTLTIKTEKEEVLKAVRALLRDFKVAFEEKEEQPYDPKFVAMIKESEQQVKEGKTVKYEADTNLWDLVNSK' A
#
# COMPACT_ATOMS: atom_id res chain seq x y z
N MET A 1 7.93 23.10 -2.66
CA MET A 1 8.52 22.20 -1.65
C MET A 1 9.24 21.10 -2.41
N THR A 2 10.45 20.76 -2.00
CA THR A 2 11.26 19.73 -2.65
C THR A 2 11.40 18.56 -1.68
N THR A 3 11.02 17.36 -2.11
CA THR A 3 11.06 16.15 -1.28
C THR A 3 12.27 15.30 -1.66
N LEU A 4 13.03 14.87 -0.65
CA LEU A 4 14.14 13.93 -0.80
C LEU A 4 13.75 12.60 -0.16
N THR A 5 13.79 11.51 -0.93
CA THR A 5 13.49 10.16 -0.43
C THR A 5 14.75 9.30 -0.47
N ILE A 6 15.13 8.73 0.66
CA ILE A 6 16.30 7.85 0.79
C ILE A 6 15.80 6.43 1.05
N LYS A 7 16.07 5.51 0.11
CA LYS A 7 15.73 4.09 0.25
C LYS A 7 16.99 3.32 0.62
N THR A 8 17.01 2.69 1.79
CA THR A 8 18.14 1.87 2.25
C THR A 8 17.66 0.81 3.22
N GLU A 9 18.25 -0.38 3.15
CA GLU A 9 18.03 -1.48 4.09
C GLU A 9 19.07 -1.51 5.22
N LYS A 10 20.12 -0.66 5.12
CA LYS A 10 21.23 -0.62 6.07
C LYS A 10 20.95 0.33 7.23
N GLU A 11 20.85 -0.22 8.44
CA GLU A 11 20.58 0.55 9.67
C GLU A 11 21.67 1.60 9.98
N GLU A 12 22.94 1.29 9.65
CA GLU A 12 24.07 2.22 9.81
C GLU A 12 23.89 3.50 8.99
N VAL A 13 23.38 3.37 7.76
CA VAL A 13 23.13 4.50 6.86
C VAL A 13 21.99 5.36 7.41
N LEU A 14 20.91 4.74 7.92
CA LEU A 14 19.80 5.47 8.54
C LEU A 14 20.26 6.24 9.78
N LYS A 15 21.10 5.64 10.63
CA LYS A 15 21.65 6.31 11.82
C LYS A 15 22.50 7.53 11.44
N ALA A 16 23.36 7.41 10.42
CA ALA A 16 24.18 8.52 9.95
C ALA A 16 23.33 9.66 9.37
N VAL A 17 22.34 9.34 8.55
CA VAL A 17 21.43 10.33 7.95
C VAL A 17 20.57 11.02 9.01
N ARG A 18 20.02 10.28 9.99
CA ARG A 18 19.27 10.85 11.11
C ARG A 18 20.11 11.85 11.91
N ALA A 19 21.36 11.51 12.21
CA ALA A 19 22.27 12.38 12.94
C ALA A 19 22.55 13.68 12.16
N LEU A 20 22.89 13.55 10.88
CA LEU A 20 23.08 14.68 9.97
C LEU A 20 21.86 15.62 9.98
N LEU A 21 20.66 15.09 9.73
CA LEU A 21 19.44 15.90 9.65
C LEU A 21 19.10 16.61 10.98
N ARG A 22 19.36 15.96 12.12
CA ARG A 22 19.18 16.57 13.45
C ARG A 22 20.15 17.73 13.68
N ASP A 23 21.41 17.59 13.29
CA ASP A 23 22.42 18.65 13.44
C ASP A 23 22.05 19.88 12.60
N PHE A 24 21.48 19.68 11.41
CA PHE A 24 20.95 20.75 10.57
C PHE A 24 19.57 21.26 11.00
N LYS A 25 19.00 20.73 12.10
CA LYS A 25 17.65 21.07 12.60
C LYS A 25 16.55 20.89 11.54
N VAL A 26 16.71 19.91 10.67
CA VAL A 26 15.74 19.56 9.63
C VAL A 26 14.73 18.57 10.20
N ALA A 27 13.44 18.89 10.08
CA ALA A 27 12.38 17.94 10.40
C ALA A 27 12.29 16.87 9.29
N PHE A 28 12.15 15.61 9.68
CA PHE A 28 12.03 14.49 8.75
C PHE A 28 10.96 13.51 9.21
N GLU A 29 10.38 12.80 8.25
CA GLU A 29 9.40 11.75 8.46
C GLU A 29 9.98 10.42 7.99
N GLU A 30 9.76 9.37 8.76
CA GLU A 30 10.16 8.03 8.40
C GLU A 30 8.93 7.20 8.10
N LYS A 31 8.90 6.66 6.89
CA LYS A 31 7.86 5.73 6.47
C LYS A 31 8.52 4.37 6.39
N GLU A 32 8.30 3.56 7.42
CA GLU A 32 8.54 2.13 7.30
C GLU A 32 7.48 1.55 6.36
N GLU A 33 7.90 0.81 5.35
CA GLU A 33 6.98 -0.01 4.57
C GLU A 33 6.47 -1.13 5.49
N GLN A 34 5.37 -0.86 6.18
CA GLN A 34 4.70 -1.88 6.98
C GLN A 34 4.08 -2.91 6.03
N PRO A 35 4.17 -4.21 6.35
CA PRO A 35 3.41 -5.21 5.62
C PRO A 35 1.92 -4.84 5.67
N TYR A 36 1.19 -5.12 4.59
CA TYR A 36 -0.26 -4.94 4.56
C TYR A 36 -0.92 -5.65 5.74
N ASP A 37 -2.00 -5.07 6.27
CA ASP A 37 -2.77 -5.67 7.36
C ASP A 37 -3.10 -7.14 7.06
N PRO A 38 -2.89 -8.08 8.00
CA PRO A 38 -3.11 -9.50 7.74
C PRO A 38 -4.55 -9.83 7.31
N LYS A 39 -5.56 -9.08 7.76
CA LYS A 39 -6.95 -9.26 7.32
C LYS A 39 -7.11 -8.78 5.89
N PHE A 40 -6.46 -7.68 5.50
CA PHE A 40 -6.43 -7.24 4.10
C PHE A 40 -5.82 -8.31 3.19
N VAL A 41 -4.67 -8.87 3.58
CA VAL A 41 -4.04 -9.97 2.83
C VAL A 41 -4.96 -11.19 2.74
N ALA A 42 -5.69 -11.52 3.82
CA ALA A 42 -6.65 -12.62 3.81
C ALA A 42 -7.82 -12.36 2.83
N MET A 43 -8.38 -11.14 2.80
CA MET A 43 -9.43 -10.75 1.85
C MET A 43 -8.98 -10.88 0.41
N ILE A 44 -7.75 -10.46 0.08
CA ILE A 44 -7.20 -10.59 -1.27
C ILE A 44 -7.07 -12.07 -1.67
N LYS A 45 -6.52 -12.91 -0.79
CA LYS A 45 -6.41 -14.36 -1.05
C LYS A 45 -7.76 -15.02 -1.28
N GLU A 46 -8.78 -14.63 -0.51
CA GLU A 46 -10.15 -15.09 -0.72
C GLU A 46 -10.68 -14.65 -2.08
N SER A 47 -10.49 -13.38 -2.44
CA SER A 47 -10.89 -12.86 -3.75
C SER A 47 -10.21 -13.60 -4.90
N GLU A 48 -8.92 -13.92 -4.80
CA GLU A 48 -8.20 -14.70 -5.80
C GLU A 48 -8.78 -16.10 -5.97
N GLN A 49 -9.22 -16.74 -4.88
CA GLN A 49 -9.89 -18.02 -4.92
C GLN A 49 -11.27 -17.91 -5.60
N GLN A 50 -12.06 -16.89 -5.26
CA GLN A 50 -13.35 -16.64 -5.90
C GLN A 50 -13.20 -16.43 -7.41
N VAL A 51 -12.13 -15.77 -7.86
CA VAL A 51 -11.80 -15.62 -9.28
C VAL A 51 -11.54 -16.97 -9.95
N LYS A 52 -10.74 -17.84 -9.31
CA LYS A 52 -10.47 -19.20 -9.83
C LYS A 52 -11.72 -20.06 -9.89
N GLU A 53 -12.63 -19.89 -8.94
CA GLU A 53 -13.92 -20.60 -8.88
C GLU A 53 -14.98 -20.01 -9.83
N GLY A 54 -14.66 -18.94 -10.57
CA GLY A 54 -15.60 -18.27 -11.48
C GLY A 54 -16.69 -17.48 -10.78
N LYS A 55 -16.56 -17.19 -9.48
CA LYS A 55 -17.48 -16.37 -8.68
C LYS A 55 -17.26 -14.88 -8.91
N THR A 56 -17.11 -14.48 -10.16
CA THR A 56 -16.86 -13.09 -10.56
C THR A 56 -18.08 -12.52 -11.28
N VAL A 57 -18.11 -11.20 -11.39
CA VAL A 57 -19.10 -10.49 -12.21
C VAL A 57 -18.32 -9.75 -13.29
N LYS A 58 -18.70 -9.95 -14.55
CA LYS A 58 -18.10 -9.22 -15.65
C LYS A 58 -18.67 -7.80 -15.67
N TYR A 59 -17.78 -6.81 -15.68
CA TYR A 59 -18.16 -5.42 -15.85
C TYR A 59 -18.06 -5.04 -17.34
N GLU A 60 -19.15 -4.54 -17.91
CA GLU A 60 -19.15 -3.90 -19.24
C GLU A 60 -19.10 -2.38 -19.04
N ALA A 61 -18.38 -1.65 -19.92
CA ALA A 61 -18.04 -0.24 -19.72
C ALA A 61 -19.25 0.69 -19.49
N ASP A 62 -20.41 0.35 -20.07
CA ASP A 62 -21.65 1.12 -19.97
C ASP A 62 -22.55 0.69 -18.79
N THR A 63 -22.08 -0.23 -17.93
CA THR A 63 -22.86 -0.75 -16.80
C THR A 63 -22.71 0.14 -15.58
N ASN A 64 -23.82 0.43 -14.90
CA ASN A 64 -23.76 1.09 -13.60
C ASN A 64 -23.30 0.09 -12.52
N LEU A 65 -22.14 0.35 -11.90
CA LEU A 65 -21.61 -0.49 -10.82
C LEU A 65 -22.57 -0.62 -9.63
N TRP A 66 -23.33 0.42 -9.30
CA TRP A 66 -24.23 0.42 -8.15
C TRP A 66 -25.44 -0.49 -8.35
N ASP A 67 -25.97 -0.56 -9.56
CA ASP A 67 -27.07 -1.47 -9.91
C ASP A 67 -26.59 -2.93 -9.98
N LEU A 68 -25.35 -3.14 -10.39
CA LEU A 68 -24.72 -4.46 -10.47
C LEU A 68 -24.46 -5.08 -9.10
N VAL A 69 -24.08 -4.28 -8.10
CA VAL A 69 -23.84 -4.74 -6.72
C VAL A 69 -25.16 -5.00 -5.99
N ASN A 70 -26.21 -4.21 -6.26
CA ASN A 70 -27.51 -4.31 -5.58
C ASN A 70 -28.49 -5.32 -6.21
N SER A 71 -28.13 -5.97 -7.31
CA SER A 71 -29.00 -6.91 -8.04
C SER A 71 -28.77 -8.40 -7.69
N LYS A 72 -27.86 -8.69 -6.74
CA LYS A 72 -27.57 -10.04 -6.24
C LYS A 72 -28.33 -10.36 -4.96
#